data_AF-A0AA37TDR8-F1
#
_entry.id   AF-A0AA37TDR8-F1
#
_cell.length_a   1.000
_cell.length_b   1.000
_cell.length_c   1.000
_cell.angle_alpha   90.00
_cell.angle_beta   90.00
_cell.angle_gamma   90.00
#
_symmetry.space_group_name_H-M   'P 1'
#
loop_
_entity.id
_entity.type
_entity.pdbx_description
1 polymer ?
#
loop_
_entity_poly.entity_id
_entity_poly.type
_entity_poly.pdbx_seq_one_letter_code
_entity_poly.pdbx_strand_id
1 'polypeptide(L)'
;MTLRLVSNDQYIEFSANSSCLRSRLNQAFIDLQLSGGGKSARLEMLHHIHGWELVCYNDAYMRINSPLTINYMRLLGGIYQTFFHLERLPTDAERSEKRRQRQAKRRHQTALERRQRFKLIVSPQAC
;
A
#
# COMPACT_ATOMS: atom_id res chain seq x y z
N MET A 1 -14.67 -8.01 -4.60
CA MET A 1 -13.74 -6.94 -4.15
C MET A 1 -14.54 -5.93 -3.35
N THR A 2 -14.00 -5.47 -2.23
CA THR A 2 -14.62 -4.41 -1.42
C THR A 2 -13.97 -3.09 -1.77
N LEU A 3 -14.79 -2.11 -2.13
CA LEU A 3 -14.38 -0.80 -2.61
C LEU A 3 -15.06 0.29 -1.79
N ARG A 4 -14.50 1.49 -1.80
CA ARG A 4 -15.18 2.68 -1.27
C ARG A 4 -14.92 3.91 -2.11
N LEU A 5 -15.92 4.76 -2.22
CA LEU A 5 -15.76 6.11 -2.75
C LEU A 5 -15.55 7.07 -1.58
N VAL A 6 -14.57 7.96 -1.68
CA VAL A 6 -14.25 8.94 -0.63
C VAL A 6 -14.28 10.36 -1.20
N SER A 7 -15.02 11.26 -0.57
CA SER A 7 -15.08 12.69 -0.90
C SER A 7 -15.39 13.53 0.34
N ASN A 8 -14.62 14.59 0.59
CA ASN A 8 -14.85 15.57 1.68
C ASN A 8 -15.28 14.92 3.01
N ASP A 9 -14.45 14.02 3.54
CA ASP A 9 -14.66 13.23 4.77
C ASP A 9 -15.84 12.25 4.79
N GLN A 10 -16.60 12.16 3.70
CA GLN A 10 -17.62 11.15 3.52
C GLN A 10 -17.12 9.99 2.68
N TYR A 11 -17.67 8.81 2.95
CA TYR A 11 -17.39 7.64 2.16
C TYR A 11 -18.62 6.75 2.02
N ILE A 12 -18.70 6.06 0.88
CA ILE A 12 -19.67 5.00 0.64
C ILE A 12 -18.89 3.73 0.30
N GLU A 13 -19.05 2.71 1.13
CA GLU A 13 -18.47 1.38 0.90
C GLU A 13 -19.44 0.52 0.11
N PHE A 14 -18.90 -0.29 -0.79
CA PHE A 14 -19.70 -1.22 -1.58
C PHE A 14 -18.86 -2.42 -1.99
N SER A 15 -19.52 -3.57 -2.09
CA SER A 15 -18.93 -4.78 -2.65
C SER A 15 -19.31 -4.92 -4.12
N ALA A 16 -18.32 -5.22 -4.96
CA ALA A 16 -18.53 -5.45 -6.38
C ALA A 16 -17.71 -6.63 -6.90
N ASN A 17 -18.12 -7.14 -8.06
CA ASN A 17 -17.35 -8.03 -8.92
C ASN A 17 -17.31 -7.42 -10.34
N SER A 18 -16.61 -8.05 -11.27
CA SER A 18 -16.46 -7.51 -12.64
C SER A 18 -17.80 -7.30 -13.37
N SER A 19 -18.82 -8.12 -13.10
CA SER A 19 -20.12 -8.02 -13.76
C SER A 19 -21.01 -6.92 -13.17
N CYS A 20 -20.87 -6.57 -11.89
CA CYS A 20 -21.70 -5.56 -11.23
C CYS A 20 -20.95 -4.27 -10.85
N LEU A 21 -19.64 -4.16 -11.16
CA LEU A 21 -18.83 -2.99 -10.82
C LEU A 21 -19.47 -1.69 -11.30
N ARG A 22 -19.97 -1.67 -12.54
CA ARG A 22 -20.59 -0.48 -13.13
C ARG A 22 -21.82 -0.02 -12.36
N SER A 23 -22.77 -0.92 -12.11
CA SER A 23 -24.02 -0.57 -11.43
C SER A 23 -23.77 -0.20 -9.96
N ARG A 24 -22.90 -0.95 -9.26
CA ARG A 24 -22.55 -0.66 -7.86
C ARG A 24 -21.80 0.67 -7.71
N LEU A 25 -20.88 0.98 -8.62
CA LEU A 25 -20.17 2.26 -8.61
C LEU A 25 -21.10 3.44 -8.85
N ASN A 26 -22.05 3.30 -9.80
CA ASN A 26 -23.06 4.32 -10.06
C ASN A 26 -23.91 4.59 -8.82
N GLN A 27 -24.41 3.53 -8.19
CA GLN A 27 -25.22 3.65 -6.98
C GLN A 27 -24.43 4.32 -5.85
N ALA A 28 -23.22 3.83 -5.57
CA ALA A 28 -22.37 4.39 -4.52
C ALA A 28 -22.04 5.86 -4.75
N PHE A 29 -21.88 6.28 -6.01
CA PHE A 29 -21.63 7.68 -6.34
C PHE A 29 -22.86 8.56 -6.10
N ILE A 30 -24.06 8.08 -6.45
CA ILE A 30 -25.32 8.78 -6.16
C ILE A 30 -25.48 8.92 -4.64
N ASP A 31 -25.29 7.84 -3.90
CA ASP A 31 -25.41 7.84 -2.44
C ASP A 31 -24.42 8.84 -1.81
N LEU A 32 -23.20 8.89 -2.33
CA LEU A 32 -22.18 9.85 -1.89
C LEU A 32 -22.56 11.31 -2.19
N GLN A 33 -23.16 11.59 -3.35
CA GLN A 33 -23.65 12.95 -3.64
C GLN A 33 -24.81 13.33 -2.71
N LEU A 34 -25.72 12.40 -2.44
CA LEU A 34 -26.88 12.62 -1.58
C LEU A 34 -26.48 12.87 -0.12
N SER A 35 -25.41 12.23 0.35
CA SER A 35 -24.89 12.44 1.71
C SER A 35 -24.18 13.79 1.90
N GLY A 36 -23.97 14.56 0.83
CA GLY A 36 -23.23 15.83 0.84
C GLY A 36 -21.77 15.72 0.36
N GLY A 37 -21.38 14.56 -0.18
CA GLY A 37 -20.09 14.37 -0.83
C GLY A 37 -19.95 15.26 -2.06
N GLY A 38 -18.75 15.81 -2.27
CA GLY A 38 -18.50 16.74 -3.37
C GLY A 38 -18.55 16.05 -4.75
N LYS A 39 -18.50 16.84 -5.83
CA LYS A 39 -18.61 16.38 -7.23
C LYS A 39 -17.50 15.42 -7.72
N SER A 40 -16.51 15.16 -6.88
CA SER A 40 -15.35 14.30 -7.19
C SER A 40 -15.13 13.35 -6.02
N ALA A 41 -14.97 12.07 -6.34
CA ALA A 41 -14.65 11.04 -5.37
C ALA A 41 -13.37 10.30 -5.74
N ARG A 42 -12.58 9.89 -4.75
CA ARG A 42 -11.47 8.95 -4.93
C ARG A 42 -12.00 7.53 -4.76
N LEU A 43 -11.48 6.60 -5.55
CA LEU A 43 -11.78 5.18 -5.38
C LEU A 43 -10.68 4.51 -4.58
N GLU A 44 -11.07 3.82 -3.52
CA GLU A 44 -10.18 3.01 -2.69
C GLU A 44 -10.64 1.56 -2.68
N MET A 45 -9.70 0.63 -2.50
CA MET A 45 -9.95 -0.79 -2.39
C MET A 45 -9.43 -1.33 -1.06
N LEU A 46 -10.17 -2.29 -0.50
CA LEU A 46 -9.75 -2.96 0.72
C LEU A 46 -8.79 -4.11 0.38
N HIS A 47 -7.60 -4.07 0.96
CA HIS A 47 -6.61 -5.13 0.95
C HIS A 47 -6.46 -5.72 2.35
N HIS A 48 -6.40 -7.05 2.43
CA HIS A 48 -6.42 -7.77 3.70
C HIS A 48 -5.20 -7.48 4.61
N ILE A 49 -4.05 -7.15 4.03
CA ILE A 49 -2.83 -6.80 4.79
C ILE A 49 -2.67 -5.28 4.94
N HIS A 50 -3.01 -4.51 3.90
CA HIS A 50 -2.64 -3.10 3.80
C HIS A 50 -3.79 -2.15 4.14
N GLY A 51 -5.01 -2.66 4.34
CA GLY A 51 -6.18 -1.86 4.61
C GLY A 51 -6.70 -1.16 3.35
N TRP A 52 -7.16 0.08 3.49
CA TRP A 52 -7.73 0.85 2.39
C TRP A 52 -6.65 1.53 1.57
N GLU A 53 -6.61 1.21 0.29
CA GLU A 53 -5.57 1.68 -0.63
C GLU A 53 -6.21 2.37 -1.84
N LEU A 54 -5.60 3.46 -2.29
CA LEU A 54 -6.09 4.22 -3.44
C LEU A 54 -5.90 3.41 -4.73
N VAL A 55 -6.96 3.34 -5.54
CA VAL A 55 -6.89 2.69 -6.86
C VAL A 55 -6.14 3.61 -7.83
N CYS A 56 -5.06 3.07 -8.39
CA CYS A 56 -4.18 3.75 -9.34
C CYS A 56 -4.23 3.09 -10.71
N TYR A 57 -4.13 3.89 -11.76
CA TYR A 57 -3.92 3.41 -13.13
C TYR A 57 -2.94 4.35 -13.85
N ASN A 58 -1.85 3.80 -14.39
CA ASN A 58 -0.77 4.55 -15.06
C ASN A 58 -0.26 5.75 -14.24
N ASP A 59 0.15 5.51 -12.99
CA ASP A 59 0.70 6.53 -12.07
C ASP A 59 -0.23 7.72 -11.75
N ALA A 60 -1.52 7.62 -12.12
CA ALA A 60 -2.55 8.58 -11.75
C ALA A 60 -3.60 7.94 -10.82
N TYR A 61 -3.89 8.63 -9.73
CA TYR A 61 -5.00 8.26 -8.83
C TYR A 61 -6.34 8.41 -9.56
N MET A 62 -7.20 7.39 -9.51
CA MET A 62 -8.52 7.50 -10.09
C MET A 62 -9.41 8.45 -9.29
N ARG A 63 -9.70 9.60 -9.89
CA ARG A 63 -10.81 10.47 -9.48
C ARG A 63 -12.02 10.24 -10.35
N ILE A 64 -13.15 10.05 -9.70
CA ILE A 64 -14.45 9.80 -10.29
C ILE A 64 -15.24 11.09 -10.15
N ASN A 65 -15.36 11.83 -11.25
CA ASN A 65 -16.20 13.04 -11.32
C ASN A 65 -17.61 12.71 -11.81
N SER A 66 -17.72 11.72 -12.69
CA SER A 66 -18.98 11.15 -13.13
C SER A 66 -18.74 9.68 -13.46
N PRO A 67 -19.48 8.75 -12.87
CA PRO A 67 -19.39 7.33 -13.22
C PRO A 67 -19.72 7.05 -14.69
N LEU A 68 -20.54 7.89 -15.34
CA LEU A 68 -20.98 7.69 -16.72
C LEU A 68 -19.88 7.94 -17.75
N THR A 69 -18.89 8.79 -17.42
CA THR A 69 -17.80 9.15 -18.32
C THR A 69 -16.58 8.23 -18.16
N ILE A 70 -16.62 7.29 -17.21
CA ILE A 70 -15.50 6.39 -16.92
C ILE A 70 -15.46 5.23 -17.90
N ASN A 71 -14.26 4.97 -18.42
CA ASN A 71 -13.97 3.72 -19.09
C ASN A 71 -13.82 2.60 -18.05
N TYR A 72 -14.87 1.79 -17.89
CA TYR A 72 -14.94 0.72 -16.90
C TYR A 72 -13.87 -0.37 -17.09
N MET A 73 -13.45 -0.64 -18.33
CA MET A 73 -12.38 -1.61 -18.57
C MET A 73 -11.04 -1.10 -18.03
N ARG A 74 -10.75 0.19 -18.22
CA ARG A 74 -9.55 0.82 -17.62
C ARG A 74 -9.63 0.86 -16.10
N LEU A 75 -10.79 1.20 -15.55
CA LEU A 75 -11.02 1.16 -14.11
C LEU A 75 -10.76 -0.23 -13.54
N LEU A 76 -11.34 -1.26 -14.14
CA LEU A 76 -11.16 -2.64 -13.72
C LEU A 76 -9.69 -3.05 -13.80
N GLY A 77 -8.99 -2.66 -14.87
CA GLY A 77 -7.54 -2.84 -15.01
C GLY A 77 -6.75 -2.16 -13.89
N GLY A 78 -7.08 -0.92 -13.53
CA GLY A 78 -6.44 -0.21 -12.40
C GLY A 78 -6.68 -0.89 -11.05
N ILE A 79 -7.89 -1.40 -10.80
CA ILE A 79 -8.19 -2.15 -9.57
C ILE A 79 -7.33 -3.42 -9.50
N TYR A 80 -7.27 -4.21 -10.57
CA TYR A 80 -6.44 -5.42 -10.60
C TYR A 80 -4.96 -5.09 -10.47
N GLN A 81 -4.47 -4.07 -11.18
CA GLN A 81 -3.08 -3.64 -11.08
C GLN A 81 -2.72 -3.22 -9.65
N THR A 82 -3.60 -2.45 -9.00
CA THR A 82 -3.45 -2.04 -7.61
C THR A 82 -3.41 -3.26 -6.69
N PHE A 83 -4.35 -4.20 -6.86
CA PHE A 83 -4.37 -5.45 -6.10
C PHE A 83 -3.05 -6.24 -6.23
N PHE A 84 -2.59 -6.49 -7.46
CA PHE A 84 -1.35 -7.22 -7.70
C PHE A 84 -0.11 -6.48 -7.20
N HIS A 85 -0.13 -5.15 -7.20
CA HIS A 85 0.94 -4.35 -6.61
C HIS A 85 1.00 -4.53 -5.10
N LEU A 86 -0.17 -4.51 -4.44
CA LEU A 86 -0.31 -4.72 -3.00
C LEU A 86 0.13 -6.11 -2.57
N GLU A 87 -0.21 -7.15 -3.33
CA GLU A 87 0.26 -8.53 -3.07
C GLU A 87 1.79 -8.67 -3.14
N ARG A 88 2.48 -7.78 -3.86
CA ARG A 88 3.95 -7.77 -3.98
C ARG A 88 4.62 -6.88 -2.94
N LEU A 89 3.87 -6.04 -2.24
CA LEU A 89 4.43 -5.14 -1.24
C LEU A 89 4.80 -5.95 0.01
N PRO A 90 6.01 -5.74 0.55
CA PRO A 90 6.42 -6.47 1.74
C PRO A 90 5.54 -6.07 2.91
N THR A 91 5.10 -7.07 3.67
CA THR A 91 4.32 -6.89 4.89
C THR A 91 5.12 -6.18 5.97
N ASP A 92 4.46 -5.62 6.98
CA ASP A 92 5.17 -4.98 8.09
C ASP A 92 6.06 -5.96 8.87
N ALA A 93 5.64 -7.22 8.97
CA ALA A 93 6.45 -8.29 9.55
C ALA A 93 7.74 -8.53 8.75
N GLU A 94 7.64 -8.61 7.42
CA GLU A 94 8.80 -8.77 6.53
C GLU A 94 9.72 -7.55 6.53
N ARG A 95 9.15 -6.34 6.61
CA ARG A 95 9.92 -5.09 6.76
C ARG A 95 10.67 -5.07 8.09
N SER A 96 10.03 -5.50 9.16
CA SER A 96 10.63 -5.60 10.50
C SER A 96 11.75 -6.64 10.55
N GLU A 97 11.53 -7.82 9.96
CA GLU A 97 12.53 -8.87 9.81
C GLU A 97 13.76 -8.37 9.02
N LYS A 98 13.55 -7.75 7.85
CA LYS A 98 14.65 -7.15 7.07
C LYS A 98 15.41 -6.09 7.88
N ARG A 99 14.73 -5.29 8.69
CA ARG A 99 15.39 -4.32 9.60
C ARG A 99 16.23 -5.03 10.66
N ARG A 100 15.71 -6.09 11.30
CA ARG A 100 16.45 -6.90 12.27
C ARG A 100 17.68 -7.55 11.66
N GLN A 101 17.56 -8.16 10.49
CA GLN A 101 18.70 -8.77 9.77
C GLN A 101 19.78 -7.75 9.43
N ARG A 102 19.38 -6.57 8.92
CA ARG A 102 20.31 -5.46 8.65
C ARG A 102 21.02 -5.01 9.92
N GLN A 103 20.30 -4.91 11.03
CA GLN A 103 20.89 -4.53 12.32
C GLN A 103 21.86 -5.59 12.84
N ALA A 104 21.51 -6.88 12.75
CA ALA A 104 22.37 -7.98 13.14
C ALA A 104 23.67 -8.00 12.32
N LYS A 105 23.58 -7.83 10.99
CA LYS A 105 24.75 -7.75 10.11
C LYS A 105 25.68 -6.59 10.50
N ARG A 106 25.11 -5.40 10.79
CA ARG A 106 25.89 -4.25 11.27
C ARG A 106 26.58 -4.54 12.60
N ARG A 107 25.87 -5.11 13.58
CA ARG A 107 26.45 -5.48 14.88
C ARG A 107 27.59 -6.48 14.73
N HIS A 108 27.44 -7.49 13.87
CA HIS A 108 28.47 -8.47 13.59
C HIS A 108 29.72 -7.82 12.96
N GLN A 109 29.53 -6.96 11.95
CA GLN A 109 30.61 -6.23 11.32
C GLN A 109 31.39 -5.35 12.32
N THR A 110 30.69 -4.59 13.16
CA THR A 110 31.32 -3.77 14.21
C THR A 110 32.08 -4.63 15.22
N ALA A 111 31.57 -5.81 15.58
CA ALA A 111 32.28 -6.72 16.49
C ALA A 111 33.58 -7.26 15.84
N LEU A 112 33.56 -7.59 14.56
CA LEU A 112 34.75 -8.00 13.81
C LEU A 112 35.80 -6.87 13.75
N GLU A 113 35.39 -5.66 13.41
CA GLU A 113 36.28 -4.49 13.38
C GLU A 113 36.90 -4.20 14.75
N ARG A 114 36.12 -4.32 15.83
CA ARG A 114 36.64 -4.20 17.20
C ARG A 114 37.67 -5.27 17.50
N ARG A 115 37.40 -6.54 17.19
CA ARG A 115 38.34 -7.66 17.41
C ARG A 115 39.64 -7.47 16.64
N GLN A 116 39.60 -6.95 15.41
CA GLN A 116 40.80 -6.69 14.61
C GLN A 116 41.65 -5.53 15.15
N ARG A 117 41.04 -4.58 15.88
CA ARG A 117 41.75 -3.44 16.48
C ARG A 117 42.49 -3.80 17.77
N PHE A 118 42.09 -4.85 18.48
CA PHE A 118 42.83 -5.36 19.63
C PHE A 118 43.97 -6.28 19.15
N LYS A 119 45.15 -5.71 18.91
CA LYS A 119 46.40 -6.49 18.85
C LYS A 119 46.90 -6.70 20.28
N LEU A 120 47.06 -7.96 20.69
CA LEU A 120 47.77 -8.30 21.92
C LEU A 120 49.20 -7.75 21.81
N ILE A 121 49.52 -6.73 22.61
CA ILE A 121 50.92 -6.33 22.82
C ILE A 121 51.53 -7.44 23.66
N VAL A 122 52.29 -8.32 23.03
CA VAL A 122 53.12 -9.29 23.75
C VAL A 122 54.26 -8.47 24.35
N SER A 123 54.16 -8.14 25.64
CA SER A 123 55.31 -7.57 26.36
C SER A 123 56.45 -8.59 26.31
N PRO A 124 57.64 -8.22 25.81
CA PRO A 124 58.80 -9.09 25.91
C PRO A 124 59.06 -9.37 27.38
N GLN A 125 59.22 -10.64 27.72
CA GLN A 125 59.56 -11.07 29.07
C GLN A 125 60.79 -10.30 29.57
N ALA A 126 60.64 -9.62 30.71
CA ALA A 126 61.75 -9.05 31.45
C ALA A 126 62.63 -10.21 31.94
N CYS A 127 63.85 -10.31 31.38
CA CYS A 127 64.95 -11.09 31.95
C CYS A 127 65.63 -10.28 33.06
#